data_AF-A0A948UM81-F1
#
_entry.id   AF-A0A948UM81-F1
#
_cell.length_a   1.000
_cell.length_b   1.000
_cell.length_c   1.000
_cell.angle_alpha   90.00
_cell.angle_beta   90.00
_cell.angle_gamma   90.00
#
_symmetry.space_group_name_H-M   'P 1'
#
loop_
_entity.id
_entity.type
_entity.pdbx_description
1 polymer ?
#
loop_
_entity_poly.entity_id
_entity_poly.type
_entity_poly.pdbx_seq_one_letter_code
_entity_poly.pdbx_strand_id
1 'polypeptide(L)'
;MRIFLRKKAIKEESRAILRARKNKKKKAYRPPIYENEDTKKQLLARSRYLLFREFPQLKHAYNISMVFRSWYENSTNKQQAKERLQQWYKKVEEENIEPFLAAAESIKAYEDTILNYFNNRSTNASAESFNAKLKGFRTLVRGYVT
;
A
#
# COMPACT_ATOMS: atom_id res chain seq x y z
N MET A 1 4.22 -17.80 -4.38
CA MET A 1 4.68 -18.34 -3.07
C MET A 1 4.92 -17.27 -1.98
N ARG A 2 5.72 -16.21 -2.21
CA ARG A 2 6.17 -15.23 -1.17
C ARG A 2 5.07 -14.35 -0.53
N ILE A 3 4.02 -14.03 -1.28
CA ILE A 3 2.89 -13.19 -0.85
C ILE A 3 2.03 -13.90 0.19
N PHE A 4 1.84 -15.20 -0.01
CA PHE A 4 1.08 -16.05 0.89
C PHE A 4 1.77 -16.12 2.26
N LEU A 5 3.09 -16.34 2.26
CA LEU A 5 3.91 -16.36 3.47
C LEU A 5 3.87 -15.02 4.23
N ARG A 6 3.87 -13.88 3.52
CA ARG A 6 3.73 -12.56 4.15
C ARG A 6 2.35 -12.33 4.77
N LYS A 7 1.26 -12.66 4.04
CA LYS A 7 -0.11 -12.54 4.57
C LYS A 7 -0.29 -13.47 5.77
N LYS A 8 0.31 -14.66 5.73
CA LYS A 8 0.35 -15.62 6.83
C LYS A 8 1.06 -15.04 8.06
N ALA A 9 2.27 -14.51 7.90
CA ALA A 9 3.02 -13.88 8.98
C ALA A 9 2.31 -12.67 9.62
N ILE A 10 1.68 -11.79 8.83
CA ILE A 10 0.90 -10.65 9.35
C ILE A 10 -0.33 -11.13 10.13
N LYS A 11 -1.03 -12.14 9.60
CA LYS A 11 -2.17 -12.75 10.28
C LYS A 11 -1.74 -13.46 11.56
N GLU A 12 -0.60 -14.14 11.56
CA GLU A 12 -0.03 -14.81 12.73
C GLU A 12 0.36 -13.82 13.83
N GLU A 13 1.05 -12.73 13.49
CA GLU A 13 1.38 -11.65 14.44
C GLU A 13 0.10 -11.00 15.02
N SER A 14 -0.88 -10.71 14.16
CA SER A 14 -2.17 -10.14 14.60
C SER A 14 -2.94 -11.10 15.50
N ARG A 15 -2.93 -12.41 15.18
CA ARG A 15 -3.53 -13.46 16.01
C ARG A 15 -2.80 -13.60 17.34
N ALA A 16 -1.48 -13.49 17.37
CA ALA A 16 -0.69 -13.54 18.60
C ALA A 16 -1.03 -12.38 19.55
N ILE A 17 -1.16 -11.16 19.01
CA ILE A 17 -1.60 -9.98 19.76
C ILE A 17 -3.02 -10.16 20.32
N LEU A 18 -3.96 -10.67 19.51
CA LEU A 18 -5.34 -10.94 19.95
C LEU A 18 -5.40 -12.03 21.03
N ARG A 19 -4.59 -13.09 20.91
CA ARG A 19 -4.50 -14.17 21.91
C ARG A 19 -3.94 -13.66 23.24
N ALA A 20 -2.89 -12.84 23.21
CA ALA A 20 -2.34 -12.23 24.41
C ALA A 20 -3.35 -11.32 25.13
N ARG A 21 -4.18 -10.59 24.37
CA ARG A 21 -5.26 -9.74 24.90
C ARG A 21 -6.44 -10.52 25.51
N LYS A 22 -6.72 -11.75 25.05
CA LYS A 22 -7.82 -12.59 25.55
C LYS A 22 -7.51 -13.33 26.86
N ASN A 23 -6.24 -13.45 27.24
CA ASN A 23 -5.87 -14.12 28.49
C ASN A 23 -6.21 -13.25 29.70
N LYS A 24 -7.02 -13.78 30.64
CA LYS A 24 -7.43 -13.11 31.91
C LYS A 24 -6.23 -12.70 32.79
N LYS A 25 -5.06 -13.34 32.61
CA LYS A 25 -3.77 -12.91 33.17
C LYS A 25 -3.14 -11.96 32.15
N LYS A 26 -3.16 -10.65 32.41
CA LYS A 26 -2.67 -9.53 31.55
C LYS A 26 -1.19 -9.63 31.10
N LYS A 27 -0.73 -10.73 30.50
CA LYS A 27 0.62 -10.81 29.93
C LYS A 27 0.62 -10.09 28.59
N ALA A 28 1.17 -8.88 28.57
CA ALA A 28 1.36 -8.10 27.37
C ALA A 28 2.17 -8.89 26.33
N TYR A 29 1.74 -8.83 25.06
CA TYR A 29 2.50 -9.39 23.94
C TYR A 29 3.85 -8.68 23.84
N ARG A 30 4.94 -9.45 23.86
CA ARG A 30 6.29 -8.94 23.59
C ARG A 30 6.69 -9.36 22.17
N PRO A 31 6.95 -8.41 21.26
CA PRO A 31 7.41 -8.73 19.93
C PRO A 31 8.82 -9.34 19.96
N PRO A 32 9.19 -10.19 18.99
CA PRO A 32 10.57 -10.62 18.80
C PRO A 32 11.47 -9.42 18.54
N ILE A 33 12.63 -9.41 19.21
CA ILE A 33 13.67 -8.39 19.10
C ILE A 33 14.84 -9.01 18.32
N TYR A 34 15.40 -8.26 17.37
CA TYR A 34 16.56 -8.69 16.59
C TYR A 34 17.87 -8.28 17.29
N GLU A 35 19.02 -8.70 16.76
CA GLU A 35 20.36 -8.39 17.32
C GLU A 35 20.62 -6.89 17.51
N ASN A 36 19.95 -6.06 16.71
CA ASN A 36 20.04 -4.60 16.77
C ASN A 36 19.02 -3.95 17.72
N GLU A 37 18.41 -4.73 18.62
CA GLU A 37 17.37 -4.33 19.57
C GLU A 37 16.07 -3.78 18.96
N ASP A 38 15.92 -3.81 17.63
CA ASP A 38 14.70 -3.41 16.97
C ASP A 38 13.67 -4.54 16.99
N THR A 39 12.41 -4.17 17.14
CA THR A 39 11.30 -5.02 16.68
C THR A 39 11.22 -4.99 15.17
N LYS A 40 10.58 -6.00 14.57
CA LYS A 40 10.32 -6.04 13.11
C LYS A 40 9.68 -4.76 12.57
N LYS A 41 8.80 -4.12 13.35
CA LYS A 41 8.13 -2.88 12.96
C LYS A 41 9.10 -1.69 12.95
N GLN A 42 9.93 -1.57 13.97
CA GLN A 42 10.96 -0.52 14.06
C GLN A 42 11.98 -0.68 12.94
N LEU A 43 12.49 -1.89 12.71
CA LEU A 43 13.43 -2.17 11.63
C LEU A 43 12.87 -1.76 10.26
N LEU A 44 11.62 -2.14 9.96
CA LEU A 44 10.96 -1.76 8.70
C LEU A 44 10.71 -0.25 8.56
N ALA A 45 10.45 0.45 9.67
CA ALA A 45 10.32 1.90 9.68
C ALA A 45 11.66 2.57 9.41
N ARG A 46 12.72 2.12 10.09
CA ARG A 46 14.09 2.62 9.95
C ARG A 46 14.65 2.41 8.55
N SER A 47 14.56 1.19 7.99
CA SER A 47 15.03 0.91 6.63
C SER A 47 14.30 1.76 5.59
N ARG A 48 13.00 1.98 5.75
CA ARG A 48 12.23 2.86 4.86
C ARG A 48 12.64 4.32 5.00
N TYR A 49 12.85 4.78 6.23
CA TYR A 49 13.32 6.15 6.48
C TYR A 49 14.65 6.40 5.78
N LEU A 50 15.63 5.50 5.96
CA LEU A 50 16.93 5.57 5.29
C LEU A 50 16.75 5.59 3.78
N LEU A 51 16.00 4.65 3.22
CA LEU A 51 15.74 4.58 1.78
C LEU A 51 15.15 5.90 1.22
N PHE A 52 14.18 6.50 1.92
CA PHE A 52 13.56 7.75 1.47
C PHE A 52 14.40 8.99 1.73
N ARG A 53 15.37 8.90 2.64
CA ARG A 53 16.38 9.93 2.85
C ARG A 53 17.39 9.91 1.70
N GLU A 54 17.87 8.73 1.31
CA GLU A 54 18.83 8.57 0.22
C GLU A 54 18.19 8.76 -1.17
N PHE A 55 16.91 8.39 -1.33
CA PHE A 55 16.18 8.48 -2.60
C PHE A 55 14.86 9.25 -2.44
N PRO A 56 14.89 10.60 -2.40
CA PRO A 56 13.70 11.42 -2.26
C PRO A 56 12.67 11.18 -3.36
N GLN A 57 13.07 11.03 -4.63
CA GLN A 57 12.12 10.77 -5.72
C GLN A 57 11.31 9.48 -5.50
N LEU A 58 11.91 8.48 -4.84
CA LEU A 58 11.24 7.23 -4.52
C LEU A 58 10.18 7.42 -3.43
N LYS A 59 10.41 8.35 -2.50
CA LYS A 59 9.43 8.78 -1.50
C LYS A 59 8.22 9.43 -2.18
N HIS A 60 8.45 10.33 -3.13
CA HIS A 60 7.39 10.99 -3.90
C HIS A 60 6.54 9.96 -4.67
N ALA A 61 7.18 9.09 -5.45
CA ALA A 61 6.53 7.98 -6.16
C ALA A 61 5.75 7.04 -5.21
N TYR A 62 6.33 6.70 -4.06
CA TYR A 62 5.67 5.88 -3.04
C TYR A 62 4.42 6.58 -2.49
N ASN A 63 4.49 7.88 -2.22
CA ASN A 63 3.38 8.65 -1.69
C ASN A 63 2.21 8.73 -2.67
N ILE A 64 2.48 9.01 -3.95
CA ILE A 64 1.44 9.01 -5.01
C ILE A 64 0.73 7.65 -5.08
N SER A 65 1.50 6.55 -5.03
CA SER A 65 0.95 5.19 -5.00
C SER A 65 0.06 4.93 -3.78
N MET A 66 0.44 5.47 -2.62
CA MET A 66 -0.31 5.32 -1.38
C MET A 66 -1.59 6.15 -1.36
N VAL A 67 -1.57 7.36 -1.92
CA VAL A 67 -2.78 8.19 -2.10
C VAL A 67 -3.76 7.46 -3.00
N PHE A 68 -3.31 6.94 -4.15
CA PHE A 68 -4.16 6.14 -5.05
C PHE A 68 -4.86 5.01 -4.31
N ARG A 69 -4.05 4.19 -3.63
CA ARG A 69 -4.56 3.04 -2.88
C ARG A 69 -5.55 3.45 -1.79
N SER A 70 -5.26 4.54 -1.08
CA SER A 70 -6.09 5.01 0.02
C SER A 70 -7.49 5.34 -0.46
N TRP A 71 -7.65 6.14 -1.51
CA TRP A 71 -8.99 6.46 -1.99
C TRP A 71 -9.67 5.26 -2.65
N TYR A 72 -8.90 4.42 -3.34
CA TYR A 72 -9.44 3.24 -4.00
C TYR A 72 -10.04 2.23 -3.00
N GLU A 73 -9.38 2.01 -1.86
CA GLU A 73 -9.85 1.09 -0.80
C GLU A 73 -11.00 1.70 0.03
N ASN A 74 -10.98 3.03 0.25
CA ASN A 74 -11.86 3.68 1.22
C ASN A 74 -13.05 4.44 0.61
N SER A 75 -13.13 4.59 -0.72
CA SER A 75 -14.30 5.19 -1.35
C SER A 75 -15.52 4.26 -1.31
N THR A 76 -16.65 4.81 -0.88
CA THR A 76 -17.88 4.03 -0.68
C THR A 76 -18.84 4.12 -1.86
N ASN A 77 -18.78 5.19 -2.64
CA ASN A 77 -19.64 5.42 -3.80
C ASN A 77 -18.88 6.04 -4.97
N LYS A 78 -19.49 6.00 -6.16
CA LYS A 78 -18.90 6.46 -7.42
C LYS A 78 -18.54 7.95 -7.40
N GLN A 79 -19.36 8.80 -6.79
CA GLN A 79 -19.11 10.24 -6.71
C GLN A 79 -17.85 10.56 -5.90
N GLN A 80 -17.76 9.99 -4.70
CA GLN A 80 -16.59 10.15 -3.83
C GLN A 80 -15.32 9.57 -4.47
N ALA A 81 -15.41 8.45 -5.18
CA ALA A 81 -14.30 7.88 -5.93
C ALA A 81 -13.83 8.80 -7.05
N LYS A 82 -14.77 9.40 -7.80
CA LYS A 82 -14.48 10.37 -8.87
C LYS A 82 -13.76 11.59 -8.33
N GLU A 83 -14.26 12.21 -7.26
CA GLU A 83 -13.63 13.39 -6.64
C GLU A 83 -12.18 13.12 -6.21
N ARG A 84 -11.94 11.98 -5.56
CA ARG A 84 -10.60 11.60 -5.11
C ARG A 84 -9.66 11.19 -6.25
N LEU A 85 -10.20 10.58 -7.31
CA LEU A 85 -9.43 10.28 -8.52
C LEU A 85 -8.98 11.56 -9.22
N GLN A 86 -9.86 12.57 -9.32
CA GLN A 86 -9.52 13.88 -9.87
C GLN A 86 -8.44 14.60 -9.05
N GLN A 87 -8.53 14.56 -7.72
CA GLN A 87 -7.47 15.06 -6.84
C GLN A 87 -6.14 14.31 -7.04
N TRP A 88 -6.20 13.00 -7.29
CA TRP A 88 -5.01 12.21 -7.56
C TRP A 88 -4.35 12.58 -8.88
N TYR A 89 -5.09 12.86 -9.96
CA TYR A 89 -4.50 13.34 -11.21
C TYR A 89 -3.77 14.66 -11.04
N LYS A 90 -4.37 15.63 -10.34
CA LYS A 90 -3.72 16.91 -10.03
C LYS A 90 -2.38 16.69 -9.33
N LYS A 91 -2.38 15.80 -8.32
CA LYS A 91 -1.16 15.44 -7.59
C LYS A 91 -0.11 14.77 -8.49
N VAL A 92 -0.52 13.92 -9.43
CA VAL A 92 0.40 13.28 -10.37
C VAL A 92 1.03 14.30 -11.32
N GLU A 93 0.24 15.25 -11.81
CA GLU A 93 0.71 16.36 -12.66
C GLU A 93 1.66 17.29 -11.89
N GLU A 94 1.35 17.64 -10.63
CA GLU A 94 2.20 18.44 -9.74
C GLU A 94 3.57 17.78 -9.45
N GLU A 95 3.58 16.47 -9.18
CA GLU A 95 4.80 15.75 -8.85
C GLU A 95 5.62 15.39 -10.11
N ASN A 96 5.00 15.48 -11.29
CA ASN A 96 5.61 15.34 -12.62
C ASN A 96 6.53 14.10 -12.78
N ILE A 97 6.04 12.95 -12.29
CA ILE A 97 6.78 11.68 -12.39
C ILE A 97 6.27 10.89 -13.60
N GLU A 98 7.08 10.83 -14.66
CA GLU A 98 6.82 10.17 -15.95
C GLU A 98 6.00 8.85 -15.86
N PRO A 99 6.43 7.81 -15.10
CA PRO A 99 5.63 6.59 -14.95
C PRO A 99 4.20 6.79 -14.43
N PHE A 100 3.97 7.79 -13.57
CA PHE A 100 2.65 8.10 -13.05
C PHE A 100 1.83 8.93 -14.02
N LEU A 101 2.44 9.80 -14.83
CA LEU A 101 1.76 10.52 -15.90
C LEU A 101 1.19 9.53 -16.93
N ALA A 102 2.01 8.60 -17.42
CA ALA A 102 1.57 7.55 -18.34
C ALA A 102 0.47 6.65 -17.72
N ALA A 103 0.60 6.33 -16.42
CA ALA A 103 -0.43 5.60 -15.71
C ALA A 103 -1.74 6.42 -15.59
N ALA A 104 -1.64 7.73 -15.34
CA ALA A 104 -2.79 8.62 -15.25
C ALA A 104 -3.53 8.72 -16.59
N GLU A 105 -2.83 8.82 -17.71
CA GLU A 105 -3.44 8.77 -19.04
C GLU A 105 -4.21 7.48 -19.28
N SER A 106 -3.59 6.34 -18.93
CA SER A 106 -4.24 5.03 -19.03
C SER A 106 -5.49 4.94 -18.15
N ILE A 107 -5.43 5.49 -16.94
CA ILE A 107 -6.56 5.47 -15.99
C ILE A 107 -7.67 6.42 -16.47
N LYS A 108 -7.33 7.60 -17.01
CA LYS A 108 -8.28 8.54 -17.62
C LYS A 108 -9.04 7.88 -18.76
N ALA A 109 -8.36 7.12 -19.63
CA ALA A 109 -8.98 6.41 -20.75
C ALA A 109 -10.03 5.36 -20.32
N TYR A 110 -9.88 4.77 -19.13
CA TYR A 110 -10.80 3.75 -18.59
C TYR A 110 -11.56 4.23 -17.33
N GLU A 111 -11.65 5.55 -17.12
CA GLU A 111 -12.14 6.13 -15.88
C GLU A 111 -13.56 5.65 -15.54
N ASP A 112 -14.48 5.67 -16.50
CA ASP A 112 -15.85 5.24 -16.28
C ASP A 112 -15.94 3.76 -15.87
N THR A 113 -15.14 2.89 -16.51
CA THR A 113 -15.05 1.47 -16.18
C THR A 113 -14.52 1.27 -14.76
N ILE A 114 -13.48 2.04 -14.37
CA ILE A 114 -12.90 1.99 -13.03
C ILE A 114 -13.92 2.49 -11.99
N LEU A 115 -14.63 3.58 -12.29
CA LEU A 115 -15.60 4.18 -11.39
C LEU A 115 -16.87 3.32 -11.24
N ASN A 116 -17.23 2.51 -12.24
CA ASN A 116 -18.33 1.56 -12.16
C ASN A 116 -18.13 0.49 -11.09
N TYR A 117 -16.88 0.18 -10.70
CA TYR A 117 -16.58 -0.67 -9.54
C TYR A 117 -17.25 -0.15 -8.26
N PHE A 118 -17.42 1.16 -8.10
CA PHE A 118 -18.02 1.75 -6.90
C PHE A 118 -19.55 1.78 -6.91
N ASN A 119 -20.19 1.37 -8.02
CA ASN A 119 -21.64 1.18 -8.05
C ASN A 119 -22.05 -0.18 -7.46
N ASN A 120 -21.37 -1.27 -7.81
CA ASN A 120 -21.76 -2.63 -7.41
C ASN A 120 -20.63 -3.50 -6.81
N ARG A 121 -19.38 -3.00 -6.67
CA ARG A 121 -18.17 -3.74 -6.22
C ARG A 121 -17.98 -5.14 -6.82
N SER A 122 -18.70 -5.50 -7.89
CA SER A 122 -18.91 -6.91 -8.30
C SER A 122 -17.97 -7.42 -9.39
N THR A 123 -17.13 -6.57 -9.99
CA THR A 123 -16.23 -6.99 -11.09
C THR A 123 -14.77 -6.68 -10.76
N ASN A 124 -14.06 -7.68 -10.25
CA ASN A 124 -12.74 -7.54 -9.59
C ASN A 124 -11.53 -7.72 -10.53
N ALA A 125 -11.70 -7.77 -11.85
CA ALA A 125 -10.59 -8.08 -12.77
C ALA A 125 -9.56 -6.93 -12.91
N SER A 126 -10.04 -5.71 -13.18
CA SER A 126 -9.16 -4.52 -13.34
C SER A 126 -8.54 -4.09 -12.01
N ALA A 127 -9.30 -4.22 -10.91
CA ALA A 127 -8.85 -3.99 -9.54
C ALA A 127 -7.72 -4.96 -9.13
N GLU A 128 -7.85 -6.25 -9.46
CA GLU A 128 -6.83 -7.26 -9.20
C GLU A 128 -5.56 -7.03 -10.03
N SER A 129 -5.71 -6.70 -11.31
CA SER A 129 -4.60 -6.36 -12.22
C SER A 129 -3.78 -5.17 -11.71
N PHE A 130 -4.45 -4.08 -11.30
CA PHE A 130 -3.78 -2.90 -10.75
C PHE A 130 -3.13 -3.19 -9.39
N ASN A 131 -3.80 -3.96 -8.53
CA ASN A 131 -3.23 -4.44 -7.27
C ASN A 131 -1.99 -5.32 -7.48
N ALA A 132 -1.93 -6.09 -8.56
CA ALA A 132 -0.75 -6.87 -8.92
C ALA A 132 0.42 -5.96 -9.34
N LYS A 133 0.18 -4.92 -10.15
CA LYS A 133 1.20 -3.94 -10.55
C LYS A 133 1.75 -3.13 -9.37
N LEU A 134 0.88 -2.61 -8.50
CA LEU A 134 1.29 -1.92 -7.26
C LEU A 134 2.15 -2.82 -6.35
N LYS A 135 1.84 -4.11 -6.32
CA LYS A 135 2.56 -5.08 -5.51
C LYS A 135 3.92 -5.45 -6.11
N GLY A 136 4.02 -5.49 -7.44
CA GLY A 136 5.28 -5.55 -8.18
C GLY A 136 6.17 -4.35 -7.85
N PHE A 137 5.64 -3.13 -7.99
CA PHE A 137 6.35 -1.90 -7.64
C PHE A 137 6.85 -1.90 -6.19
N ARG A 138 5.99 -2.25 -5.23
CA ARG A 138 6.38 -2.39 -3.80
C ARG A 138 7.39 -3.50 -3.52
N THR A 139 7.64 -4.40 -4.46
CA THR A 139 8.66 -5.44 -4.34
C THR A 139 10.01 -4.91 -4.81
N LEU A 140 10.03 -4.18 -5.93
CA LEU A 140 11.22 -3.50 -6.44
C LEU A 140 11.78 -2.49 -5.43
N VAL A 141 10.91 -1.67 -4.83
CA VAL A 141 11.30 -0.67 -3.82
C VAL A 141 11.84 -1.27 -2.51
N ARG A 142 11.68 -2.58 -2.28
CA ARG A 142 12.19 -3.26 -1.06
C ARG A 142 13.49 -4.04 -1.29
N GLY A 143 13.99 -4.11 -2.52
CA GLY A 143 15.13 -4.94 -2.90
C GLY A 143 16.32 -4.11 -3.38
N TYR A 144 16.95 -3.37 -2.49
CA TYR A 144 18.36 -2.97 -2.57
C TYR A 144 18.91 -3.05 -1.14
N VAL A 145 19.12 -4.28 -0.69
CA VAL A 145 20.01 -4.61 0.42
C VAL A 145 20.68 -5.91 -0.03
N THR A 146 21.79 -5.76 -0.76
CA THR A 146 22.85 -6.78 -0.83
C THR A 146 23.48 -6.92 0.53
#